data_AF-A0A0F9UER0-F1
#
_entry.id   AF-A0A0F9UER0-F1
#
_cell.length_a   1.000
_cell.length_b   1.000
_cell.length_c   1.000
_cell.angle_alpha   90.00
_cell.angle_beta   90.00
_cell.angle_gamma   90.00
#
_symmetry.space_group_name_H-M   'P 1'
#
loop_
_entity.id
_entity.type
_entity.pdbx_description
1 polymer ?
#
loop_
_entity_poly.entity_id
_entity_poly.type
_entity_poly.pdbx_seq_one_letter_code
_entity_poly.pdbx_strand_id
1 'polypeptide(L)'
;MNETIEHIKMLQEVMKGKRPKGWLYNNHCDFLLRHGNEFECQPLPEGIKKGTIKECYSNAFDLVLSEPDLIYVEGYANSIIPTNHAWCATPEGLVVDPTWSDLGDHPGREYFGVPFQTDFVRQTILRNGFHGVIWCGAFINASLMRGSTPEEKWKKPLNINKDKPE
;
A
#
# COMPACT_ATOMS: atom_id res chain seq x y z
N MET A 1 -18.09 8.57 4.71
CA MET A 1 -16.77 9.09 5.15
C MET A 1 -15.87 7.87 5.22
N ASN A 2 -14.72 7.87 4.53
CA ASN A 2 -13.84 6.70 4.42
C ASN A 2 -13.19 6.40 5.79
N GLU A 3 -13.54 5.27 6.40
CA GLU A 3 -13.11 4.92 7.77
C GLU A 3 -11.60 4.69 7.84
N THR A 4 -11.02 4.15 6.77
CA THR A 4 -9.58 3.91 6.63
C THR A 4 -8.79 5.22 6.68
N ILE A 5 -9.21 6.24 5.95
CA ILE A 5 -8.53 7.55 5.95
C ILE A 5 -8.64 8.23 7.32
N GLU A 6 -9.81 8.18 7.95
CA GLU A 6 -10.00 8.76 9.29
C GLU A 6 -9.15 8.04 10.34
N HIS A 7 -9.01 6.71 10.23
CA HIS A 7 -8.09 5.95 11.06
C HIS A 7 -6.63 6.38 10.87
N ILE A 8 -6.19 6.59 9.63
CA ILE A 8 -4.83 7.08 9.34
C ILE A 8 -4.61 8.48 9.92
N LYS A 9 -5.59 9.39 9.80
CA LYS A 9 -5.52 10.74 10.41
C LYS A 9 -5.44 10.67 11.93
N MET A 10 -6.25 9.82 12.56
CA MET A 10 -6.19 9.58 14.00
C MET A 10 -4.80 9.08 14.42
N LEU A 11 -4.26 8.06 13.74
CA LEU A 11 -2.91 7.55 14.00
C LEU A 11 -1.84 8.62 13.78
N GLN A 12 -1.95 9.43 12.73
CA GLN A 12 -1.02 10.52 12.47
C GLN A 12 -0.91 11.48 13.66
N GLU A 13 -2.05 11.87 14.25
CA GLU A 13 -2.12 12.77 15.40
C GLU A 13 -1.69 12.10 16.70
N VAL A 14 -2.05 10.83 16.94
CA VAL A 14 -1.59 10.08 18.12
C VAL A 14 -0.07 9.85 18.09
N MET A 15 0.48 9.57 16.91
CA MET A 15 1.91 9.37 16.69
C MET A 15 2.70 10.68 16.52
N LYS A 16 2.09 11.83 16.81
CA LYS A 16 2.69 13.16 16.62
C LYS A 16 3.75 13.42 17.69
N GLY A 17 4.92 12.85 17.46
CA GLY A 17 6.14 13.17 18.19
C GLY A 17 6.95 14.28 17.52
N LYS A 18 8.10 14.61 18.10
CA LYS A 18 9.08 15.47 17.44
C LYS A 18 9.60 14.73 16.21
N ARG A 19 9.33 15.27 15.01
CA ARG A 19 9.86 14.73 13.75
C ARG A 19 11.38 14.56 13.84
N PRO A 20 11.94 13.37 13.53
CA PRO A 20 13.38 13.15 13.55
C PRO A 20 14.13 14.12 12.62
N LYS A 21 15.35 14.51 13.00
CA LYS A 21 16.16 15.45 12.21
C LYS A 21 16.45 14.87 10.82
N GLY A 22 16.18 15.67 9.79
CA GLY A 22 16.38 15.30 8.39
C GLY A 22 15.30 14.38 7.81
N TRP A 23 14.19 14.16 8.52
CA TRP A 23 13.02 13.52 7.94
C TRP A 23 12.14 14.55 7.24
N LEU A 24 11.61 14.18 6.08
CA LEU A 24 10.66 14.99 5.33
C LEU A 24 9.25 14.86 5.93
N TYR A 25 8.87 13.62 6.27
CA TYR A 25 7.56 13.29 6.84
C TYR A 25 7.63 13.14 8.37
N ASN A 26 6.53 13.46 9.05
CA ASN A 26 6.44 13.33 10.51
C ASN A 26 6.45 11.87 10.96
N ASN A 27 5.70 11.03 10.25
CA ASN A 27 5.58 9.59 10.44
C ASN A 27 5.07 8.94 9.14
N HIS A 28 4.90 7.62 9.13
CA HIS A 28 4.42 6.90 7.94
C HIS A 28 2.97 7.27 7.56
N CYS A 29 2.13 7.68 8.52
CA CYS A 29 0.78 8.17 8.22
C CYS A 29 0.81 9.51 7.46
N ASP A 30 1.71 10.42 7.82
CA ASP A 30 1.94 11.66 7.05
C ASP A 30 2.45 11.38 5.63
N PHE A 31 3.29 10.35 5.46
CA PHE A 31 3.69 9.90 4.12
C PHE A 31 2.50 9.36 3.32
N LEU A 32 1.69 8.47 3.92
CA LEU A 32 0.49 7.90 3.28
C LEU A 32 -0.50 8.99 2.88
N LEU A 33 -0.84 9.92 3.77
CA LEU A 33 -1.83 10.96 3.49
C LEU A 33 -1.40 11.93 2.38
N ARG A 34 -0.10 12.07 2.10
CA ARG A 34 0.43 12.91 1.01
C ARG A 34 0.52 12.20 -0.32
N HIS A 35 0.73 10.88 -0.31
CA HIS A 35 1.11 10.11 -1.51
C HIS A 35 0.13 9.02 -1.89
N GLY A 36 -0.77 8.68 -0.98
CA GLY A 36 -1.73 7.61 -1.13
C GLY A 36 -2.88 7.99 -2.04
N ASN A 37 -3.52 6.97 -2.59
CA ASN A 37 -4.75 7.06 -3.36
C ASN A 37 -5.77 6.09 -2.75
N GLU A 38 -7.06 6.42 -2.91
CA GLU A 38 -8.14 5.45 -2.71
C GLU A 38 -8.16 4.47 -3.88
N PHE A 39 -8.46 3.21 -3.59
CA PHE A 39 -8.60 2.15 -4.60
C PHE A 39 -9.99 1.54 -4.53
N GLU A 40 -10.51 1.17 -5.70
CA GLU A 40 -11.84 0.58 -5.85
C GLU A 40 -11.78 -0.93 -5.57
N CYS A 41 -12.58 -1.39 -4.61
CA CYS A 41 -12.63 -2.80 -4.24
C CYS A 41 -13.31 -3.62 -5.32
N GLN A 42 -12.82 -4.83 -5.54
CA GLN A 42 -13.47 -5.84 -6.39
C GLN A 42 -13.17 -7.25 -5.87
N PRO A 43 -13.96 -8.26 -6.27
CA PRO A 43 -13.59 -9.66 -6.06
C PRO A 43 -12.23 -9.97 -6.69
N LEU A 44 -11.55 -11.00 -6.18
CA LEU A 44 -10.30 -11.44 -6.79
C LEU A 44 -10.57 -11.87 -8.24
N PRO A 45 -9.88 -11.28 -9.23
CA PRO A 45 -10.04 -11.64 -10.63
C PRO A 45 -9.78 -13.13 -10.87
N GLU A 46 -10.50 -13.70 -11.83
CA GLU A 46 -10.32 -15.08 -12.25
C GLU A 46 -8.86 -15.34 -12.69
N GLY A 47 -8.32 -16.51 -12.35
CA GLY A 47 -6.95 -16.90 -12.69
C GLY A 47 -5.89 -16.46 -11.68
N ILE A 48 -6.19 -15.50 -10.79
CA ILE A 48 -5.28 -15.14 -9.70
C ILE A 48 -5.42 -16.15 -8.55
N LYS A 49 -4.29 -16.70 -8.10
CA LYS A 49 -4.27 -17.64 -6.97
C LYS A 49 -4.34 -16.87 -5.65
N LYS A 50 -5.20 -17.34 -4.76
CA LYS A 50 -5.23 -16.91 -3.37
C LYS A 50 -3.93 -17.31 -2.65
N GLY A 51 -3.35 -16.36 -1.94
CA GLY A 51 -2.20 -16.53 -1.06
C GLY A 51 -2.58 -16.79 0.39
N THR A 52 -1.57 -17.02 1.22
CA THR A 52 -1.74 -17.31 2.65
C THR A 52 -2.16 -16.05 3.40
N ILE A 53 -3.14 -16.15 4.30
CA ILE A 53 -3.55 -15.05 5.18
C ILE A 53 -2.38 -14.60 6.06
N LYS A 54 -2.24 -13.29 6.27
CA LYS A 54 -1.12 -12.61 6.98
C LYS A 54 0.21 -12.55 6.22
N GLU A 55 0.25 -13.04 4.98
CA GLU A 55 1.43 -12.95 4.11
C GLU A 55 1.24 -11.90 3.00
N CYS A 56 0.50 -10.81 3.28
CA CYS A 56 0.07 -9.86 2.25
C CYS A 56 1.19 -9.22 1.45
N TYR A 57 2.30 -8.84 2.10
CA TYR A 57 3.46 -8.26 1.44
C TYR A 57 4.13 -9.24 0.48
N SER A 58 4.32 -10.51 0.86
CA SER A 58 4.90 -11.52 -0.03
C SER A 58 3.93 -11.94 -1.12
N ASN A 59 2.65 -12.15 -0.80
CA ASN A 59 1.63 -12.50 -1.78
C ASN A 59 1.50 -11.42 -2.87
N ALA A 60 1.46 -10.14 -2.48
CA ALA A 60 1.39 -9.02 -3.41
C ALA A 60 2.69 -8.87 -4.21
N PHE A 61 3.84 -9.14 -3.60
CA PHE A 61 5.13 -9.10 -4.31
C PHE A 61 5.24 -10.21 -5.35
N ASP A 62 4.89 -11.44 -5.00
CA ASP A 62 4.89 -12.56 -5.93
C ASP A 62 3.92 -12.31 -7.09
N LEU A 63 2.74 -11.77 -6.78
CA LEU A 63 1.74 -11.43 -7.77
C LEU A 63 2.23 -10.36 -8.78
N VAL A 64 2.84 -9.27 -8.32
CA VAL A 64 3.35 -8.24 -9.23
C VAL A 64 4.53 -8.74 -10.09
N LEU A 65 5.25 -9.77 -9.63
CA LEU A 65 6.30 -10.41 -10.43
C LEU A 65 5.74 -11.34 -11.50
N SER A 66 4.61 -12.02 -11.23
CA SER A 66 3.96 -12.89 -12.23
C SER A 66 3.06 -12.14 -13.20
N GLU A 67 2.51 -10.99 -12.78
CA GLU A 67 1.58 -10.16 -13.54
C GLU A 67 2.14 -8.73 -13.70
N PRO A 68 3.03 -8.48 -14.68
CA PRO A 68 3.77 -7.22 -14.80
C PRO A 68 2.91 -5.97 -15.07
N ASP A 69 1.67 -6.16 -15.51
CA ASP A 69 0.70 -5.08 -15.75
C ASP A 69 0.06 -4.58 -14.45
N LEU A 70 0.18 -5.34 -13.35
CA LEU A 70 -0.28 -4.93 -12.03
C LEU A 70 0.74 -4.00 -11.35
N ILE A 71 0.23 -3.26 -10.38
CA ILE A 71 0.98 -2.27 -9.61
C ILE A 71 0.97 -2.69 -8.16
N TYR A 72 2.14 -2.85 -7.57
CA TYR A 72 2.27 -3.14 -6.15
C TYR A 72 1.92 -1.91 -5.30
N VAL A 73 1.12 -2.10 -4.25
CA VAL A 73 0.62 -1.03 -3.38
C VAL A 73 0.82 -1.42 -1.92
N GLU A 74 1.27 -0.47 -1.09
CA GLU A 74 1.24 -0.58 0.36
C GLU A 74 0.46 0.55 1.00
N GLY A 75 -0.33 0.23 2.01
CA GLY A 75 -1.14 1.21 2.72
C GLY A 75 -1.95 0.60 3.83
N TYR A 76 -3.15 1.13 4.05
CA TYR A 76 -4.13 0.52 4.93
C TYR A 76 -5.28 -0.07 4.12
N ALA A 77 -5.75 -1.22 4.56
CA ALA A 77 -6.98 -1.83 4.09
C ALA A 77 -7.88 -2.14 5.28
N ASN A 78 -9.20 -2.03 5.09
CA ASN A 78 -10.19 -2.22 6.15
C ASN A 78 -11.11 -3.41 5.82
N SER A 79 -11.01 -4.48 6.61
CA SER A 79 -11.94 -5.62 6.58
C SER A 79 -12.94 -5.53 7.75
N ILE A 80 -12.39 -5.42 8.98
CA ILE A 80 -13.13 -5.18 10.23
C ILE A 80 -12.56 -3.94 10.93
N ILE A 81 -11.24 -3.84 10.98
CA ILE A 81 -10.49 -2.66 11.40
C ILE A 81 -9.45 -2.33 10.33
N PRO A 82 -9.14 -1.04 10.10
CA PRO A 82 -8.04 -0.65 9.24
C PRO A 82 -6.72 -1.22 9.77
N THR A 83 -5.95 -1.87 8.89
CA THR A 83 -4.64 -2.43 9.21
C THR A 83 -3.67 -2.20 8.07
N ASN A 84 -2.36 -2.19 8.39
CA ASN A 84 -1.32 -2.08 7.37
C ASN A 84 -1.35 -3.30 6.46
N HIS A 85 -1.37 -3.06 5.16
CA HIS A 85 -1.63 -4.10 4.17
C HIS A 85 -0.89 -3.81 2.86
N ALA A 86 -0.72 -4.87 2.08
CA ALA A 86 -0.14 -4.81 0.74
C ALA A 86 -1.03 -5.59 -0.24
N TRP A 87 -1.20 -5.04 -1.43
CA TRP A 87 -2.01 -5.61 -2.50
C TRP A 87 -1.43 -5.22 -3.86
N CYS A 88 -2.00 -5.76 -4.94
CA CYS A 88 -1.77 -5.25 -6.28
C CYS A 88 -2.98 -4.46 -6.76
N ALA A 89 -2.80 -3.56 -7.72
CA ALA A 89 -3.91 -2.86 -8.35
C ALA A 89 -3.69 -2.75 -9.86
N THR A 90 -4.78 -2.62 -10.62
CA THR A 90 -4.69 -2.25 -12.03
C THR A 90 -4.29 -0.77 -12.16
N PRO A 91 -3.81 -0.32 -13.33
CA PRO A 91 -3.51 1.09 -13.57
C PRO A 91 -4.70 2.02 -13.29
N GLU A 92 -5.93 1.54 -13.46
CA GLU A 92 -7.18 2.27 -13.23
C GLU A 92 -7.56 2.36 -11.75
N GLY A 93 -6.82 1.71 -10.85
CA GLY A 93 -7.06 1.74 -9.41
C GLY A 93 -7.99 0.65 -8.89
N LEU A 94 -8.25 -0.41 -9.67
CA LEU A 94 -9.02 -1.57 -9.19
C LEU A 94 -8.13 -2.50 -8.36
N VAL A 95 -8.57 -2.89 -7.16
CA VAL A 95 -7.81 -3.74 -6.24
C VAL A 95 -7.72 -5.18 -6.76
N VAL A 96 -6.53 -5.77 -6.67
CA VAL A 96 -6.24 -7.18 -6.86
C VAL A 96 -5.52 -7.66 -5.60
N ASP A 97 -6.31 -8.08 -4.60
CA ASP A 97 -5.79 -8.53 -3.31
C ASP A 97 -5.70 -10.07 -3.28
N PRO A 98 -4.49 -10.66 -3.44
CA PRO A 98 -4.31 -12.11 -3.40
C PRO A 98 -4.53 -12.69 -2.00
N THR A 99 -4.62 -11.89 -0.95
CA THR A 99 -4.69 -12.33 0.45
C THR A 99 -6.12 -12.35 0.96
N TRP A 100 -6.89 -11.28 0.75
CA TRP A 100 -8.25 -11.14 1.28
C TRP A 100 -9.37 -11.53 0.31
N SER A 101 -9.03 -12.28 -0.74
CA SER A 101 -9.93 -12.67 -1.84
C SER A 101 -11.25 -13.32 -1.43
N ASP A 102 -11.29 -14.04 -0.30
CA ASP A 102 -12.51 -14.69 0.22
C ASP A 102 -12.58 -14.62 1.76
N LEU A 103 -12.56 -13.43 2.36
CA LEU A 103 -12.80 -13.29 3.80
C LEU A 103 -14.27 -13.49 4.23
N GLY A 104 -15.08 -14.24 3.48
CA GLY A 104 -16.50 -14.44 3.77
C GLY A 104 -17.26 -13.10 3.80
N ASP A 105 -17.87 -12.74 4.94
CA ASP A 105 -18.68 -11.53 5.10
C ASP A 105 -17.86 -10.21 5.20
N HIS A 106 -16.53 -10.30 5.29
CA HIS A 106 -15.64 -9.15 5.51
C HIS A 106 -14.44 -9.10 4.55
N PRO A 107 -14.63 -9.16 3.21
CA PRO A 107 -13.55 -8.79 2.30
C PRO A 107 -13.10 -7.35 2.60
N GLY A 108 -11.85 -6.99 2.27
CA GLY A 108 -11.42 -5.61 2.41
C GLY A 108 -12.39 -4.69 1.65
N ARG A 109 -12.96 -3.72 2.37
CA ARG A 109 -14.04 -2.83 1.90
C ARG A 109 -13.53 -1.45 1.51
N GLU A 110 -12.36 -1.10 1.99
CA GLU A 110 -11.69 0.16 1.72
C GLU A 110 -10.18 -0.10 1.64
N TYR A 111 -9.53 0.53 0.67
CA TYR A 111 -8.09 0.46 0.48
C TYR A 111 -7.56 1.86 0.21
N PHE A 112 -6.58 2.28 0.99
CA PHE A 112 -5.88 3.55 0.81
C PHE A 112 -4.38 3.32 0.90
N GLY A 113 -3.65 3.56 -0.17
CA GLY A 113 -2.24 3.19 -0.24
C GLY A 113 -1.44 3.88 -1.32
N VAL A 114 -0.13 3.64 -1.29
CA VAL A 114 0.86 4.25 -2.17
C VAL A 114 1.29 3.22 -3.22
N PRO A 115 1.12 3.52 -4.53
CA PRO A 115 1.58 2.66 -5.61
C PRO A 115 3.10 2.78 -5.81
N PHE A 116 3.80 1.65 -5.86
CA PHE A 116 5.25 1.59 -6.00
C PHE A 116 5.67 0.99 -7.34
N GLN A 117 6.82 1.43 -7.84
CA GLN A 117 7.48 0.80 -8.99
C GLN A 117 8.02 -0.56 -8.60
N THR A 118 7.72 -1.59 -9.39
CA THR A 118 8.12 -2.98 -9.13
C THR A 118 9.63 -3.13 -8.91
N ASP A 119 10.45 -2.43 -9.71
CA ASP A 119 11.92 -2.45 -9.52
C ASP A 119 12.35 -1.86 -8.18
N PHE A 120 11.68 -0.82 -7.70
CA PHE A 120 11.95 -0.22 -6.40
C PHE A 120 11.55 -1.16 -5.25
N VAL A 121 10.40 -1.83 -5.36
CA VAL A 121 9.95 -2.85 -4.42
C VAL A 121 10.98 -3.97 -4.34
N ARG A 122 11.35 -4.55 -5.50
CA ARG A 122 12.33 -5.63 -5.62
C ARG A 122 13.68 -5.25 -5.00
N GLN A 123 14.22 -4.08 -5.34
CA GLN A 123 15.48 -3.60 -4.77
C GLN A 123 15.40 -3.39 -3.26
N THR A 124 14.26 -2.89 -2.77
CA THR A 124 14.05 -2.67 -1.33
C THR A 124 14.01 -3.99 -0.57
N ILE A 125 13.27 -4.98 -1.06
CA ILE A 125 13.18 -6.32 -0.46
C ILE A 125 14.56 -7.00 -0.45
N LEU A 126 15.27 -6.98 -1.59
CA LEU A 126 16.62 -7.57 -1.69
C LEU A 126 17.61 -6.92 -0.72
N ARG A 127 17.54 -5.59 -0.54
CA ARG A 127 18.43 -4.87 0.38
C ARG A 127 18.09 -5.14 1.84
N ASN A 128 16.80 -5.19 2.17
CA ASN A 128 16.35 -5.21 3.55
C ASN A 128 16.16 -6.63 4.10
N GLY A 129 15.97 -7.63 3.24
CA GLY A 129 15.68 -9.01 3.64
C GLY A 129 14.25 -9.23 4.17
N PHE A 130 13.36 -8.24 4.01
CA PHE A 130 11.96 -8.29 4.44
C PHE A 130 11.04 -7.90 3.28
N HIS A 131 9.91 -8.59 3.15
CA HIS A 131 8.83 -8.17 2.28
C HIS A 131 8.20 -6.89 2.85
N GLY A 132 8.20 -5.81 2.07
CA GLY A 132 7.65 -4.52 2.46
C GLY A 132 8.54 -3.32 2.14
N VAL A 133 7.91 -2.20 1.80
CA VAL A 133 8.54 -0.96 1.34
C VAL A 133 8.38 0.17 2.34
N ILE A 134 7.17 0.41 2.85
CA ILE A 134 6.88 1.38 3.92
C ILE A 134 7.21 0.73 5.25
N TRP A 135 6.68 -0.47 5.49
CA TRP A 135 6.92 -1.29 6.68
C TRP A 135 7.93 -2.39 6.34
N CYS A 136 9.15 -2.26 6.84
CA CYS A 136 10.23 -3.23 6.64
C CYS A 136 10.45 -4.00 7.96
N GLY A 137 9.59 -5.00 8.21
CA GLY A 137 9.58 -5.72 9.49
C GLY A 137 9.14 -4.81 10.64
N ALA A 138 9.96 -4.73 11.70
CA ALA A 138 9.68 -3.89 12.87
C ALA A 138 9.98 -2.40 12.67
N PHE A 139 10.42 -1.98 11.48
CA PHE A 139 10.87 -0.63 11.20
C PHE A 139 10.14 -0.03 10.00
N ILE A 140 10.15 1.31 9.92
CA ILE A 140 9.73 2.04 8.73
C ILE A 140 10.94 2.41 7.88
N ASN A 141 10.75 2.44 6.56
CA ASN A 141 11.84 2.71 5.62
C ASN A 141 12.34 4.16 5.74
N ALA A 142 13.46 4.32 6.44
CA ALA A 142 14.04 5.63 6.70
C ALA A 142 14.45 6.39 5.44
N SER A 143 14.79 5.71 4.34
CA SER A 143 15.16 6.38 3.08
C SER A 143 13.95 7.08 2.45
N LEU A 144 12.78 6.41 2.46
CA LEU A 144 11.51 7.03 2.08
C LEU A 144 11.14 8.16 3.04
N MET A 145 11.25 7.94 4.36
CA MET A 145 10.88 8.96 5.36
C MET A 145 11.73 10.23 5.28
N ARG A 146 13.00 10.11 4.86
CA ARG A 146 13.91 11.24 4.63
C ARG A 146 13.67 11.96 3.30
N GLY A 147 12.88 11.39 2.39
CA GLY A 147 12.72 11.93 1.04
C GLY A 147 14.04 11.93 0.25
N SER A 148 14.95 11.01 0.55
CA SER A 148 16.28 10.96 -0.08
C SER A 148 16.25 10.41 -1.51
N THR A 149 15.16 9.73 -1.87
CA THR A 149 14.93 9.19 -3.20
C THR A 149 13.84 10.01 -3.90
N PRO A 150 14.10 10.54 -5.11
CA PRO A 150 13.10 11.25 -5.90
C PRO A 150 11.84 10.41 -6.16
N GLU A 151 10.67 11.05 -6.21
CA GLU A 151 9.38 10.35 -6.35
C GLU A 151 9.30 9.48 -7.59
N GLU A 152 9.82 9.94 -8.71
CA GLU A 152 9.84 9.23 -9.99
C GLU A 152 10.66 7.95 -10.00
N LYS A 153 11.43 7.67 -8.93
CA LYS A 153 12.18 6.42 -8.76
C LYS A 153 11.43 5.37 -7.96
N TRP A 154 10.44 5.76 -7.16
CA TRP A 154 9.72 4.82 -6.29
C TRP A 154 8.22 4.81 -6.53
N LYS A 155 7.61 5.93 -6.92
CA LYS A 155 6.18 6.07 -7.13
C LYS A 155 5.80 5.58 -8.52
N LYS A 156 4.77 4.74 -8.60
CA LYS A 156 4.16 4.34 -9.87
C LYS A 156 2.91 5.22 -10.09
N PRO A 157 2.82 6.00 -11.19
CA PRO A 157 1.61 6.76 -11.48
C PRO A 157 0.46 5.81 -11.82
N LEU A 158 -0.75 6.20 -11.41
CA LEU A 158 -2.00 5.53 -11.75
C LEU A 158 -2.72 6.32 -12.86
N ASN A 159 -3.50 5.61 -13.65
CA ASN A 159 -4.38 6.14 -14.69
C ASN A 159 -5.83 6.28 -14.15
N ILE A 160 -5.98 6.72 -12.90
CA ILE A 160 -7.31 6.97 -12.32
C ILE A 160 -7.92 8.17 -13.02
N ASN A 161 -8.99 7.94 -13.77
CA ASN A 161 -9.73 9.00 -14.42
C ASN A 161 -10.52 9.77 -13.35
N LYS A 162 -10.10 11.01 -13.04
CA LYS A 162 -10.69 11.83 -11.97
C LYS A 162 -12.10 12.36 -12.29
N ASP A 163 -12.63 12.04 -13.47
CA ASP A 163 -13.89 12.55 -14.00
C ASP A 163 -15.06 11.53 -13.92
N LYS A 164 -14.95 10.45 -13.13
CA LYS A 164 -16.14 9.64 -12.81
C LYS A 164 -17.09 10.50 -11.95
N PRO A 165 -18.32 10.82 -12.39
CA PRO A 165 -19.29 11.47 -11.53
C PRO A 165 -19.66 10.56 -10.36
N GLU A 166 -19.75 11.14 -9.15
CA GLU A 166 -20.28 10.51 -7.94
C GLU A 166 -21.71 9.99 -8.10
#